data_AF-A0A2D4ULX1-F1
#
_entry.id   AF-A0A2D4ULX1-F1
#
_cell.length_a   1.000
_cell.length_b   1.000
_cell.length_c   1.000
_cell.angle_alpha   90.00
_cell.angle_beta   90.00
_cell.angle_gamma   90.00
#
_symmetry.space_group_name_H-M   'P 1'
#
loop_
_entity.id
_entity.type
_entity.pdbx_description
1 polymer ?
#
loop_
_entity_poly.entity_id
_entity_poly.type
_entity_poly.pdbx_seq_one_letter_code
_entity_poly.pdbx_strand_id
1 'polypeptide(L)' 'MKKVTALFLTASEAGLALVSLILVVYLLLGGNSGNFTLSVVNNLGLLVEALTPQAIVSVAIMFVAYAWMRRKN' A
#
# COMPACT_ATOMS: atom_id res chain seq x y z
N MET A 1 5.02 -14.64 -17.37
CA MET A 1 4.12 -13.97 -16.40
C MET A 1 4.36 -14.44 -14.96
N LYS A 2 4.30 -15.74 -14.63
CA LYS A 2 4.46 -16.25 -13.24
C LYS A 2 5.73 -15.77 -12.49
N LYS A 3 6.89 -15.68 -13.16
CA LYS A 3 8.14 -15.21 -12.55
C LYS A 3 8.10 -13.73 -12.15
N VAL A 4 7.47 -12.88 -12.95
CA VAL A 4 7.36 -11.43 -12.67
C VAL A 4 6.41 -11.20 -11.50
N THR A 5 5.28 -11.90 -11.47
CA THR A 5 4.34 -11.87 -10.34
C THR A 5 5.01 -12.33 -9.04
N ALA A 6 5.80 -13.41 -9.10
CA ALA A 6 6.53 -13.90 -7.92
C ALA A 6 7.54 -12.86 -7.41
N LEU A 7 8.35 -12.28 -8.30
CA LEU A 7 9.30 -11.22 -7.93
C LEU A 7 8.59 -10.00 -7.34
N PHE A 8 7.45 -9.59 -7.90
CA PHE A 8 6.66 -8.48 -7.39
C PHE A 8 6.12 -8.76 -5.99
N LEU A 9 5.62 -9.97 -5.73
CA LEU A 9 5.14 -10.37 -4.41
C LEU A 9 6.27 -10.37 -3.38
N THR A 10 7.41 -10.98 -3.71
CA THR A 10 8.58 -10.98 -2.81
C THR A 10 9.09 -9.56 -2.52
N ALA A 11 9.14 -8.69 -3.53
CA ALA A 11 9.52 -7.30 -3.33
C ALA A 11 8.48 -6.55 -2.48
N SER A 12 7.20 -6.83 -2.66
CA SER A 12 6.11 -6.24 -1.87
C SER A 12 6.16 -6.68 -0.41
N GLU A 13 6.41 -7.96 -0.14
CA GLU A 13 6.59 -8.51 1.21
C GLU A 13 7.78 -7.87 1.92
N ALA A 14 8.93 -7.79 1.24
CA ALA A 14 10.12 -7.14 1.79
C ALA A 14 9.88 -5.64 2.05
N GLY A 15 9.20 -4.95 1.11
CA GLY A 15 8.82 -3.55 1.27
C GLY A 15 7.88 -3.33 2.45
N LEU A 16 6.88 -4.21 2.63
CA LEU A 16 5.93 -4.14 3.73
C LEU A 16 6.60 -4.41 5.08
N ALA A 17 7.53 -5.37 5.14
CA ALA A 17 8.35 -5.62 6.32
C ALA A 17 9.22 -4.41 6.69
N LEU A 18 9.85 -3.77 5.69
CA LEU A 18 10.65 -2.57 5.88
C LEU A 18 9.81 -1.39 6.40
N VAL A 19 8.66 -1.13 5.77
CA VAL A 19 7.73 -0.07 6.22
C VAL A 19 7.26 -0.34 7.65
N SER A 20 6.93 -1.59 7.98
CA SER A 20 6.51 -1.97 9.33
C SER A 20 7.63 -1.70 10.35
N LEU A 21 8.88 -2.02 10.02
CA LEU A 21 10.04 -1.71 10.87
C LEU A 21 10.21 -0.20 11.07
N ILE A 22 10.06 0.61 10.01
CA ILE A 22 10.12 2.07 10.09
C ILE A 22 9.02 2.61 11.02
N LEU A 23 7.80 2.06 10.93
CA LEU A 23 6.71 2.44 11.83
C LEU A 23 7.01 2.06 13.29
N VAL A 24 7.64 0.92 13.55
CA VAL A 24 8.10 0.57 14.90
C VAL A 24 9.13 1.58 15.40
N VAL A 25 10.11 1.96 14.58
CA VAL A 25 11.09 3.01 14.95
C VAL A 25 10.39 4.33 15.25
N TYR A 26 9.40 4.73 14.45
CA TYR A 26 8.59 5.91 14.72
C TYR A 26 7.81 5.80 16.05
N LEU A 27 7.19 4.65 16.34
CA LEU A 27 6.47 4.44 17.60
C LEU A 27 7.40 4.53 18.82
N LEU A 28 8.66 4.12 18.67
CA LEU A 28 9.65 4.17 19.75
C LEU A 28 10.27 5.56 19.96
N LEU A 29 10.58 6.28 18.88
CA LEU A 29 11.30 7.56 18.93
C LEU A 29 10.40 8.79 18.74
N GLY A 30 9.17 8.60 18.28
CA GLY A 30 8.21 9.66 17.97
C GLY A 30 8.78 10.71 17.03
N GLY A 31 8.58 11.99 17.37
CA GLY A 31 9.11 13.14 16.62
C GLY A 31 10.62 13.18 16.44
N ASN A 32 11.38 12.38 17.21
CA ASN A 32 12.84 12.34 17.14
C ASN A 32 13.36 11.21 16.22
N SER A 33 12.50 10.50 15.51
CA SER A 33 12.86 9.37 14.63
C SER A 33 13.65 9.74 13.36
N GLY A 34 13.96 11.03 13.18
CA GLY A 34 14.62 11.57 12.01
C GLY A 34 13.68 11.87 10.83
N ASN A 35 14.14 12.73 9.92
CA ASN A 35 13.34 13.29 8.82
C ASN A 35 12.81 12.21 7.86
N PHE A 36 13.58 11.16 7.60
CA PHE A 36 13.17 10.08 6.71
C PHE A 36 11.94 9.34 7.28
N THR A 37 12.02 8.88 8.52
CA THR A 37 10.93 8.15 9.20
C THR A 37 9.66 9.01 9.28
N LEU A 38 9.81 10.29 9.65
CA LEU A 38 8.69 11.23 9.68
C LEU A 38 8.03 11.41 8.30
N SER A 39 8.84 11.52 7.24
CA SER A 39 8.34 11.60 5.87
C SER A 39 7.56 10.35 5.48
N VAL A 40 8.08 9.16 5.80
CA VAL A 40 7.38 7.88 5.53
C VAL A 40 6.03 7.83 6.25
N VAL A 41 5.99 8.17 7.54
CA VAL A 41 4.76 8.17 8.35
C VAL A 41 3.73 9.15 7.78
N ASN A 42 4.14 10.38 7.44
CA ASN A 42 3.24 11.38 6.89
C ASN A 42 2.63 10.95 5.55
N ASN A 43 3.45 10.39 4.66
CA ASN A 43 2.96 9.90 3.36
C ASN A 43 2.04 8.68 3.51
N LEU A 44 2.32 7.80 4.48
CA LEU A 44 1.41 6.70 4.80
C LEU A 44 0.10 7.19 5.40
N GLY A 45 0.14 8.26 6.21
CA GLY A 45 -1.06 8.94 6.70
C GLY A 45 -1.94 9.43 5.55
N LEU A 46 -1.36 10.16 4.60
CA LEU A 46 -2.07 10.63 3.40
C LEU A 46 -2.64 9.47 2.57
N LEU A 47 -1.91 8.35 2.47
CA LEU A 47 -2.41 7.15 1.79
C LEU A 47 -3.63 6.57 2.50
N VAL A 48 -3.59 6.44 3.83
CA VAL A 48 -4.72 5.94 4.62
C VAL A 48 -5.92 6.88 4.53
N GLU A 49 -5.71 8.19 4.56
CA GLU A 49 -6.76 9.18 4.36
C GLU A 49 -7.41 9.08 2.98
N ALA A 50 -6.62 8.78 1.94
CA ALA A 50 -7.13 8.57 0.60
C ALA A 50 -7.98 7.28 0.47
N LEU A 51 -7.77 6.29 1.35
CA LEU A 51 -8.52 5.03 1.41
C LEU A 51 -9.89 5.20 2.09
N THR A 52 -10.66 6.18 1.61
CA THR A 52 -12.06 6.39 2.04
C THR A 52 -12.95 5.21 1.60
N PRO A 53 -14.05 4.93 2.32
CA PRO A 53 -15.02 3.90 1.91
C PRO A 53 -15.50 4.07 0.46
N GLN A 54 -15.71 5.33 0.04
CA GLN A 54 -16.12 5.68 -1.32
C GLN A 54 -15.05 5.32 -2.35
N ALA A 55 -13.77 5.56 -2.06
CA ALA A 55 -12.66 5.19 -2.93
C ALA A 55 -12.56 3.66 -3.09
N ILE A 56 -12.67 2.92 -1.98
CA ILE A 56 -12.62 1.45 -1.98
C ILE A 56 -13.76 0.86 -2.82
N VAL A 57 -14.99 1.34 -2.60
CA VAL A 57 -16.17 0.90 -3.37
C VAL A 57 -16.01 1.20 -4.85
N SER A 58 -15.48 2.38 -5.20
CA SER A 58 -15.24 2.77 -6.59
C SER A 58 -14.24 1.83 -7.28
N VAL A 59 -13.15 1.47 -6.61
CA VAL A 59 -12.16 0.50 -7.13
C VAL A 59 -12.78 -0.88 -7.31
N ALA A 60 -13.60 -1.34 -6.36
CA ALA A 60 -14.29 -2.62 -6.46
C ALA A 60 -15.23 -2.68 -7.68
N ILE A 61 -16.01 -1.61 -7.92
CA ILE A 61 -16.90 -1.50 -9.09
C ILE A 61 -16.10 -1.57 -10.40
N MET A 62 -14.98 -0.85 -10.50
CA MET A 62 -14.11 -0.90 -11.69
C MET A 62 -13.59 -2.32 -11.95
N PHE A 63 -13.16 -3.03 -10.91
CA PHE A 63 -12.70 -4.41 -11.02
C PHE A 63 -13.80 -5.36 -11.51
N VAL A 64 -15.02 -5.23 -10.96
CA VAL A 64 -16.17 -6.04 -11.38
C VAL A 64 -16.54 -5.76 -12.83
N ALA A 65 -16.61 -4.47 -13.21
CA ALA A 65 -16.91 -4.08 -14.59
C ALA A 65 -15.85 -4.62 -15.57
N TYR A 66 -14.57 -4.50 -15.22
CA TYR A 66 -13.47 -5.05 -16.02
C TYR A 66 -13.57 -6.58 -16.18
N ALA A 67 -13.80 -7.30 -15.08
CA ALA A 67 -13.96 -8.75 -15.10
C ALA A 67 -15.17 -9.18 -15.96
N TRP A 68 -16.27 -8.44 -15.90
CA TRP A 68 -17.46 -8.70 -16.72
C TRP A 68 -17.19 -8.50 -18.20
N MET A 69 -16.54 -7.40 -18.60
CA MET A 69 -16.15 -7.15 -19.99
C MET A 69 -15.24 -8.26 -20.52
N ARG A 70 -14.26 -8.71 -19.73
CA ARG A 70 -13.32 -9.75 -20.13
C ARG A 70 -13.92 -11.16 -20.20
N ARG A 71 -15.11 -11.38 -19.61
CA ARG A 71 -15.84 -12.65 -19.71
C ARG A 71 -16.75 -12.71 -20.95
N LYS A 72 -17.10 -11.55 -21.51
CA LYS A 72 -17.96 -11.42 -22.70
C LYS A 72 -17.17 -11.46 -24.02
N ASN A 73 -15.90 -11.07 -23.99
CA ASN A 73 -14.91 -11.35 -25.04
C ASN A 73 -14.29 -12.74 -24.86
#